data_AF-A0A453SSY9-F1
#
_entry.id   AF-A0A453SSY9-F1
#
_cell.length_a   1.000
_cell.length_b   1.000
_cell.length_c   1.000
_cell.angle_alpha   90.00
_cell.angle_beta   90.00
_cell.angle_gamma   90.00
#
_symmetry.space_group_name_H-M   'P 1'
#
loop_
_entity.id
_entity.type
_entity.pdbx_description
1 polymer ?
#
loop_
_entity_poly.entity_id
_entity_poly.type
_entity_poly.pdbx_seq_one_letter_code
_entity_poly.pdbx_strand_id
1 'polypeptide(L)' 'MHAAHGTQILSYVAHIQSNFNVVVEPAELCREKTGGVAKYDKVVYGEHLVKKVVNNFVL' A
#
# COMPACT_ATOMS: atom_id res chain seq x y z
N MET A 1 -37.22 11.82 -27.47
CA MET A 1 -36.39 12.38 -26.37
C MET A 1 -36.00 11.19 -25.50
N HIS A 2 -34.82 10.60 -25.72
CA HIS A 2 -34.33 9.47 -24.92
C HIS A 2 -33.32 10.02 -23.91
N ALA A 3 -33.68 10.04 -22.63
CA ALA A 3 -32.73 10.28 -21.57
C ALA A 3 -31.98 8.96 -21.29
N ALA A 4 -30.73 8.87 -21.76
CA ALA A 4 -29.82 7.83 -21.31
C ALA A 4 -29.45 8.13 -19.85
N HIS A 5 -30.16 7.52 -18.90
CA HIS A 5 -29.74 7.48 -17.51
C HIS A 5 -28.52 6.57 -17.40
N GLY A 6 -27.33 7.15 -17.60
CA GLY A 6 -26.07 6.48 -17.31
C GLY A 6 -25.97 6.21 -15.81
N THR A 7 -26.09 4.95 -15.42
CA THR A 7 -25.85 4.52 -14.04
C THR A 7 -24.37 4.73 -13.71
N GLN A 8 -24.05 5.71 -12.86
CA GLN A 8 -22.71 5.79 -12.28
C GLN A 8 -22.53 4.59 -11.33
N ILE A 9 -21.59 3.70 -11.66
CA ILE A 9 -21.17 2.63 -10.76
C ILE A 9 -20.33 3.29 -9.66
N LEU A 10 -20.83 3.26 -8.43
CA LEU A 10 -20.08 3.67 -7.25
C LEU A 10 -19.25 2.48 -6.74
N SER A 11 -17.94 2.64 -6.68
CA SER A 11 -17.06 1.69 -5.98
C SER A 11 -16.55 2.33 -4.68
N TYR A 12 -16.60 1.55 -3.59
CA TYR A 12 -16.03 1.94 -2.32
C TYR A 12 -14.96 0.92 -1.93
N VAL A 13 -13.73 1.41 -1.70
CA VAL A 13 -12.60 0.59 -1.26
C VAL A 13 -12.02 1.23 0.00
N ALA A 14 -12.10 0.51 1.11
CA ALA A 14 -11.46 0.90 2.37
C ALA A 14 -10.09 0.21 2.50
N HIS A 15 -9.06 0.99 2.84
CA HIS A 15 -7.72 0.47 3.11
C HIS A 15 -7.46 0.47 4.62
N ILE A 16 -7.18 -0.71 5.17
CA ILE A 16 -6.64 -0.82 6.54
C ILE A 16 -5.13 -0.69 6.46
N GLN A 17 -4.60 0.35 7.09
CA GLN A 17 -3.18 0.69 7.04
C GLN A 17 -2.63 0.88 8.45
N SER A 18 -1.31 0.80 8.57
CA SER A 18 -0.62 1.11 9.82
C SER A 18 -0.55 2.62 10.05
N ASN A 19 -0.19 3.04 11.28
CA ASN A 19 0.06 4.44 11.58
C ASN A 19 1.14 5.02 10.65
N PHE A 20 0.96 6.25 10.18
CA PHE A 20 1.84 6.87 9.18
C PHE A 20 3.32 6.89 9.61
N ASN A 21 3.58 7.17 10.89
CA ASN A 21 4.93 7.27 11.44
C ASN A 21 5.47 5.94 11.98
N VAL A 22 4.75 4.82 11.81
CA VAL A 22 5.21 3.53 12.35
C VAL A 22 6.43 3.07 11.58
N VAL A 23 7.37 2.45 12.30
CA VAL A 23 8.48 1.75 11.68
C VAL A 23 8.05 0.30 11.41
N VAL A 24 8.17 -0.13 10.16
CA VAL A 24 7.83 -1.48 9.68
C VAL A 24 9.12 -2.23 9.38
N GLU A 25 9.22 -3.46 9.86
CA GLU A 25 10.35 -4.36 9.60
C GLU A 25 9.86 -5.74 9.12
N PRO A 26 10.69 -6.50 8.40
CA PRO A 26 10.33 -7.85 7.97
C PRO A 26 9.95 -8.73 9.16
N ALA A 27 8.83 -9.44 9.04
CA ALA A 27 8.41 -10.37 10.07
C ALA A 27 9.46 -11.48 10.27
N GLU A 28 9.79 -11.77 11.52
CA GLU A 28 10.77 -12.80 11.90
C GLU A 28 10.42 -14.16 11.30
N LEU A 29 9.15 -14.56 11.33
CA LEU A 29 8.65 -15.78 10.70
C LEU A 29 9.00 -15.87 9.21
N CYS A 30 8.93 -14.75 8.48
CA CYS A 30 9.29 -14.73 7.07
C CYS A 30 10.80 -14.88 6.89
N ARG A 31 11.59 -14.27 7.78
CA ARG A 31 13.05 -14.34 7.78
C ARG A 31 13.55 -15.76 8.06
N GLU A 32 12.93 -16.47 9.00
CA GLU A 32 13.21 -17.89 9.28
C GLU A 32 12.97 -18.77 8.04
N LYS A 33 11.88 -18.53 7.30
CA LYS A 33 11.55 -19.27 6.07
C LYS A 33 12.49 -18.96 4.89
N THR A 34 13.17 -17.82 4.91
CA THR A 34 14.10 -17.40 3.84
C THR A 34 15.57 -17.60 4.19
N GLY A 35 15.88 -18.47 5.17
CA GLY A 35 17.26 -18.79 5.55
C GLY A 35 17.93 -17.69 6.38
N GLY A 36 17.16 -16.90 7.12
CA GLY A 36 17.64 -15.88 8.04
C GLY A 36 17.92 -14.52 7.39
N VAL A 37 17.85 -14.41 6.06
CA VAL A 37 18.13 -13.16 5.35
C VAL A 37 16.84 -12.35 5.18
N ALA A 38 16.86 -11.10 5.67
CA ALA A 38 15.79 -10.14 5.42
C ALA A 38 15.77 -9.73 3.95
N LYS A 39 14.63 -9.90 3.27
CA LYS A 39 14.47 -9.49 1.87
C LYS A 39 14.33 -7.97 1.70
N TYR A 40 13.83 -7.29 2.71
CA TYR A 40 13.54 -5.86 2.67
C TYR A 40 14.12 -5.17 3.90
N ASP A 41 14.47 -3.90 3.74
CA ASP A 41 14.93 -3.08 4.85
C ASP A 41 13.78 -2.60 5.72
N LYS A 42 14.13 -2.22 6.95
CA LYS A 42 13.25 -1.51 7.88
C LYS A 42 12.97 -0.09 7.36
N VAL A 43 11.70 0.32 7.35
CA VAL A 43 11.26 1.61 6.79
C VAL A 43 10.16 2.27 7.63
N VAL A 44 10.01 3.59 7.53
CA VAL A 44 8.82 4.30 8.02
C VAL A 44 7.68 4.13 7.02
N TYR A 45 6.52 3.68 7.48
CA TYR A 45 5.38 3.33 6.63
C TYR A 45 4.95 4.47 5.69
N GLY A 46 4.77 5.67 6.26
CA GLY A 46 4.30 6.84 5.55
C GLY A 46 5.28 7.29 4.45
N GLU A 47 6.59 7.25 4.71
CA GLU A 47 7.60 7.57 3.70
C GLU A 47 7.57 6.58 2.54
N HIS A 48 7.43 5.28 2.84
CA HIS A 48 7.28 4.25 1.81
C HIS A 48 6.00 4.46 0.98
N LEU A 49 4.89 4.81 1.64
CA LEU A 49 3.61 5.07 0.97
C LEU A 49 3.69 6.29 0.04
N VAL A 50 4.29 7.40 0.49
CA VAL A 50 4.48 8.60 -0.33
C VAL A 50 5.31 8.29 -1.57
N LYS A 51 6.43 7.57 -1.42
CA LYS A 51 7.26 7.12 -2.56
C LYS A 51 6.44 6.33 -3.59
N LYS A 52 5.60 5.41 -3.12
CA LYS A 52 4.77 4.57 -3.98
C LYS A 52 3.70 5.37 -4.73
N VAL A 53 3.03 6.31 -4.05
CA VAL A 53 2.02 7.19 -4.66
C VAL A 53 2.67 8.10 -5.70
N VAL A 54 3.76 8.77 -5.36
CA VAL A 54 4.47 9.65 -6.30
C VAL A 54 4.90 8.89 -7.56
N ASN A 55 5.47 7.68 -7.40
CA ASN A 55 5.87 6.84 -8.53
C ASN A 55 4.70 6.35 -9.41
N ASN A 56 3.46 6.40 -8.92
CA ASN A 56 2.27 5.97 -9.67
C ASN A 56 1.60 7.13 -10.44
N PHE A 57 1.84 8.38 -10.04
CA PHE A 57 1.12 9.54 -10.58
C PHE A 57 2.02 10.58 -11.24
N VAL A 58 3.30 10.63 -10.92
CA VAL A 58 4.25 11.67 -11.38
C VAL A 58 5.26 11.13 -12.39
N LEU A 59 5.58 9.84 -12.32
CA LEU A 59 6.38 9.09 -13.30
C LEU A 59 5.44 8.26 -14.18
#